data_AF-A0A642PTR4-F1
#
_entry.id   AF-A0A642PTR4-F1
#
_cell.length_a   1.000
_cell.length_b   1.000
_cell.length_c   1.000
_cell.angle_alpha   90.00
_cell.angle_beta   90.00
_cell.angle_gamma   90.00
#
_symmetry.space_group_name_H-M   'P 1'
#
loop_
_entity.id
_entity.type
_entity.pdbx_description
1 polymer ?
#
loop_
_entity_poly.entity_id
_entity_poly.type
_entity_poly.pdbx_seq_one_letter_code
_entity_poly.pdbx_strand_id
1 'polypeptide(L)'
;MKQKNIERKLKSLMKGQKTYSKAMDLAIEQASIVLAQCGKLGGELDEASGVFDDRDGNNPNVQKMYLMLKLSEQSRKWLRELHLTLDTAGVSTEEDAISKLINDMRNDGQK
;
A
#
# COMPACT_ATOMS: atom_id res chain seq x y z
N MET A 1 1.53 -7.14 6.18
CA MET A 1 2.25 -6.40 7.25
C MET A 1 1.24 -5.85 8.24
N LYS A 2 1.48 -5.89 9.57
CA LYS A 2 0.54 -5.29 10.54
C LYS A 2 0.40 -3.77 10.33
N GLN A 3 -0.83 -3.24 10.37
CA GLN A 3 -1.15 -1.82 10.14
C GLN A 3 -0.27 -0.87 10.96
N LYS A 4 -0.07 -1.13 12.27
CA LYS A 4 0.80 -0.30 13.13
C LYS A 4 2.26 -0.24 12.69
N ASN A 5 2.77 -1.26 12.00
CA ASN A 5 4.13 -1.21 11.45
C ASN A 5 4.19 -0.31 10.20
N ILE A 6 3.15 -0.34 9.36
CA ILE A 6 3.03 0.56 8.20
C ILE A 6 2.93 2.02 8.67
N GLU A 7 2.07 2.29 9.66
CA GLU A 7 1.92 3.63 10.27
C GLU A 7 3.26 4.20 10.77
N ARG A 8 4.03 3.39 11.52
CA ARG A 8 5.37 3.77 12.00
C ARG A 8 6.34 4.04 10.84
N LYS A 9 6.33 3.20 9.80
CA LYS A 9 7.20 3.37 8.62
C LYS A 9 6.84 4.65 7.88
N LEU A 10 5.56 4.92 7.59
CA LEU A 10 5.11 6.16 6.94
C LEU A 10 5.56 7.40 7.74
N LYS A 11 5.34 7.40 9.06
CA LYS A 11 5.78 8.48 9.93
C LYS A 11 7.30 8.67 9.92
N SER A 12 8.07 7.58 9.89
CA SER A 12 9.53 7.64 9.78
C SER A 12 9.99 8.23 8.45
N LEU A 13 9.36 7.84 7.34
CA LEU A 13 9.67 8.35 6.01
C LEU A 13 9.40 9.85 5.91
N MET A 14 8.22 10.29 6.37
CA MET A 14 7.85 11.71 6.37
C MET A 14 8.77 12.55 7.27
N LYS A 15 9.24 12.00 8.40
CA LYS A 15 10.24 12.66 9.25
C LYS A 15 11.59 12.77 8.54
N GLY A 16 12.02 11.71 7.84
CA GLY A 16 13.25 11.73 7.03
C GLY A 16 13.21 12.78 5.92
N GLN A 17 12.05 12.97 5.30
CA GLN A 17 11.82 13.98 4.26
C GLN A 17 11.44 15.37 4.81
N LYS A 18 11.38 15.55 6.14
CA LYS A 18 10.97 16.79 6.81
C LYS A 18 9.56 17.30 6.42
N THR A 19 8.69 16.42 5.93
CA THR A 19 7.29 16.73 5.55
C THR A 19 6.30 16.41 6.67
N TYR A 20 6.76 15.70 7.72
CA TYR A 20 5.92 15.35 8.85
C TYR A 20 5.42 16.56 9.65
N SER A 21 4.13 16.57 9.96
CA SER A 21 3.53 17.44 10.97
C SER A 21 2.57 16.64 11.86
N LYS A 22 2.34 17.11 13.09
CA LYS A 22 1.39 16.44 14.01
C LYS A 22 -0.04 16.40 13.46
N ALA A 23 -0.42 17.41 12.66
CA ALA A 23 -1.73 17.45 12.02
C ALA A 23 -1.96 16.30 11.03
N MET A 24 -0.89 15.68 10.52
CA MET A 24 -0.96 14.55 9.58
C MET A 24 -1.15 13.19 10.27
N ASP A 25 -1.14 13.10 11.60
CA ASP A 25 -1.24 11.81 12.29
C ASP A 25 -2.51 11.03 11.90
N LEU A 26 -3.65 11.71 11.74
CA LEU A 26 -4.89 11.06 11.27
C LEU A 26 -4.78 10.58 9.81
N ALA A 27 -4.17 11.38 8.93
CA ALA A 27 -3.95 11.00 7.54
C ALA A 27 -3.00 9.81 7.41
N ILE A 28 -1.94 9.76 8.24
CA ILE A 28 -1.00 8.64 8.32
C ILE A 28 -1.72 7.37 8.80
N GLU A 29 -2.59 7.48 9.80
CA GLU A 29 -3.40 6.36 10.27
C GLU A 29 -4.32 5.83 9.16
N GLN A 30 -5.09 6.70 8.50
CA GLN A 30 -5.98 6.30 7.41
C GLN A 30 -5.22 5.68 6.23
N ALA A 31 -4.11 6.29 5.82
CA ALA A 31 -3.24 5.74 4.79
C ALA A 31 -2.74 4.34 5.15
N SER A 32 -2.31 4.14 6.41
CA SER A 32 -1.81 2.83 6.86
C SER A 32 -2.86 1.72 6.85
N ILE A 33 -4.14 2.06 7.07
CA ILE A 33 -5.26 1.11 7.00
C ILE A 33 -5.46 0.68 5.54
N VAL A 34 -5.57 1.65 4.62
CA VAL A 34 -5.78 1.38 3.18
C VAL A 34 -4.61 0.57 2.61
N LEU A 35 -3.38 0.96 2.93
CA LEU A 35 -2.16 0.24 2.55
C LEU A 35 -2.18 -1.19 3.10
N ALA A 36 -2.49 -1.39 4.39
CA ALA A 36 -2.57 -2.73 4.99
C ALA A 36 -3.60 -3.63 4.29
N GLN A 37 -4.79 -3.09 4.00
CA GLN A 37 -5.85 -3.81 3.28
C GLN A 37 -5.44 -4.15 1.85
N CYS A 38 -4.82 -3.20 1.14
CA CYS A 38 -4.30 -3.43 -0.21
C CYS A 38 -3.24 -4.53 -0.24
N GLY A 39 -2.29 -4.51 0.71
CA GLY A 39 -1.24 -5.52 0.82
C GLY A 39 -1.80 -6.92 1.14
N LYS A 40 -2.74 -7.01 2.10
CA LYS A 40 -3.40 -8.28 2.43
C LYS A 40 -4.11 -8.88 1.22
N LEU A 41 -4.89 -8.07 0.51
CA LEU A 41 -5.65 -8.51 -0.65
C LEU A 41 -4.74 -8.89 -1.84
N GLY A 42 -3.63 -8.18 -2.00
CA GLY A 42 -2.59 -8.54 -2.96
C GLY A 42 -1.97 -9.91 -2.68
N GLY A 43 -1.68 -10.21 -1.41
CA GLY A 43 -1.22 -11.55 -0.98
C GLY A 43 -2.23 -12.65 -1.28
N GLU A 44 -3.50 -12.45 -0.89
CA GLU A 44 -4.58 -13.41 -1.18
C GLU A 44 -4.75 -13.70 -2.69
N LEU A 45 -4.50 -12.70 -3.54
CA LEU A 45 -4.59 -12.84 -5.00
C LEU A 45 -3.34 -13.50 -5.61
N ASP A 46 -2.17 -13.33 -5.00
CA ASP A 46 -0.92 -13.99 -5.43
C ASP A 46 -0.99 -15.52 -5.20
N GLU A 47 -1.68 -15.94 -4.12
CA GLU A 47 -1.96 -17.34 -3.82
C GLU A 47 -3.17 -17.91 -4.59
N ALA A 48 -3.98 -17.06 -5.23
CA ALA A 48 -5.20 -17.49 -5.91
C ALA A 48 -4.86 -18.23 -7.20
N SER A 49 -5.11 -19.55 -7.23
CA SER A 49 -5.09 -20.35 -8.45
C SER A 49 -6.47 -20.42 -9.10
N GLY A 50 -6.59 -20.21 -10.41
CA GLY A 50 -7.82 -20.41 -11.16
C GLY A 50 -8.04 -19.40 -12.29
N VAL A 51 -9.16 -19.57 -13.01
CA VAL A 51 -9.56 -18.65 -14.10
C VAL A 51 -10.30 -17.45 -13.51
N PHE A 52 -9.81 -16.25 -13.83
CA PHE A 52 -10.46 -14.97 -13.53
C PHE A 52 -11.52 -14.68 -14.61
N ASP A 53 -12.59 -15.48 -14.65
CA ASP A 53 -13.75 -15.25 -15.51
C ASP A 53 -14.98 -14.92 -14.63
N ASP A 54 -15.71 -13.86 -14.98
CA ASP A 54 -16.84 -13.31 -14.21
C ASP A 54 -18.15 -13.31 -15.01
N ARG A 55 -18.33 -14.27 -15.92
CA ARG A 55 -19.56 -14.41 -16.72
C ARG A 55 -20.85 -14.33 -15.89
N ASP A 56 -20.82 -14.87 -14.67
CA ASP A 56 -21.98 -14.92 -13.77
C ASP A 56 -21.97 -13.81 -12.70
N GLY A 57 -21.01 -12.88 -12.74
CA GLY A 57 -20.89 -11.74 -11.81
C GLY A 57 -20.55 -12.07 -10.36
N ASN A 58 -20.27 -13.34 -10.06
CA ASN A 58 -20.10 -13.86 -8.70
C ASN A 58 -18.72 -14.48 -8.47
N ASN A 59 -17.73 -14.22 -9.34
CA ASN A 59 -16.40 -14.77 -9.13
C ASN A 59 -15.68 -13.99 -8.01
N PRO A 60 -15.40 -14.64 -6.84
CA PRO A 60 -14.77 -13.95 -5.72
C PRO A 60 -13.37 -13.45 -6.05
N ASN A 61 -12.63 -14.12 -6.94
CA ASN A 61 -11.29 -13.68 -7.34
C ASN A 61 -11.35 -12.42 -8.21
N VAL A 62 -12.37 -12.28 -9.07
CA VAL A 62 -12.57 -11.06 -9.88
C VAL A 62 -13.04 -9.90 -9.00
N GLN A 63 -13.94 -10.14 -8.05
CA GLN A 63 -14.36 -9.12 -7.08
C GLN A 63 -13.19 -8.65 -6.20
N LYS A 64 -12.34 -9.59 -5.73
CA LYS A 64 -11.11 -9.27 -4.99
C LYS A 64 -10.13 -8.47 -5.85
N MET A 65 -9.93 -8.83 -7.12
CA MET A 65 -9.07 -8.07 -8.03
C MET A 65 -9.57 -6.64 -8.23
N TYR A 66 -10.88 -6.46 -8.43
CA TYR A 66 -11.48 -5.14 -8.56
C TYR A 66 -11.32 -4.29 -7.29
N LEU A 67 -11.52 -4.89 -6.12
CA LEU A 67 -11.29 -4.23 -4.84
C LEU A 67 -9.80 -3.89 -4.63
N MET A 68 -8.89 -4.76 -5.03
CA MET A 68 -7.44 -4.53 -4.98
C MET A 68 -7.04 -3.35 -5.85
N LEU A 69 -7.60 -3.23 -7.06
CA LEU A 69 -7.39 -2.06 -7.92
C LEU A 69 -7.83 -0.76 -7.24
N LYS A 70 -9.03 -0.72 -6.66
CA LYS A 70 -9.54 0.46 -5.94
C LYS A 70 -8.66 0.84 -4.75
N LEU A 71 -8.27 -0.15 -3.93
CA LEU A 71 -7.40 0.07 -2.78
C LEU A 71 -6.00 0.51 -3.21
N SER A 72 -5.50 0.01 -4.34
CA SER A 72 -4.22 0.41 -4.94
C SER A 72 -4.26 1.88 -5.39
N GLU A 73 -5.35 2.32 -6.02
CA GLU A 73 -5.57 3.73 -6.37
C GLU A 73 -5.65 4.64 -5.15
N GLN A 74 -6.40 4.23 -4.12
CA GLN A 74 -6.50 4.98 -2.87
C GLN A 74 -5.16 5.04 -2.13
N SER A 75 -4.40 3.94 -2.12
CA SER A 75 -3.05 3.90 -1.57
C SER A 75 -2.15 4.93 -2.24
N ARG A 76 -2.18 5.02 -3.57
CA ARG A 76 -1.42 6.05 -4.32
C ARG A 76 -1.86 7.47 -3.98
N LYS A 77 -3.16 7.71 -3.79
CA LYS A 77 -3.69 9.03 -3.38
C LYS A 77 -3.17 9.42 -2.00
N TRP A 78 -3.26 8.52 -1.03
CA TRP A 78 -2.72 8.75 0.31
C TRP A 78 -1.22 9.02 0.29
N LEU A 79 -0.45 8.25 -0.47
CA LEU A 79 0.99 8.48 -0.62
C LEU A 79 1.29 9.88 -1.18
N ARG A 80 0.52 10.37 -2.15
CA ARG A 80 0.64 11.76 -2.66
C ARG A 80 0.28 12.79 -1.60
N GLU A 81 -0.81 12.60 -0.87
CA GLU A 81 -1.25 13.52 0.21
C GLU A 81 -0.22 13.60 1.35
N LEU A 82 0.45 12.48 1.64
CA LEU A 82 1.53 12.42 2.61
C LEU A 82 2.88 12.94 2.06
N HIS A 83 2.92 13.41 0.81
CA HIS A 83 4.13 13.85 0.11
C HIS A 83 5.20 12.75 0.04
N LEU A 84 4.75 11.50 0.01
CA LEU A 84 5.55 10.29 -0.14
C LEU A 84 5.35 9.77 -1.57
N THR A 85 5.89 10.47 -2.57
CA THR A 85 5.93 9.96 -3.95
C THR A 85 7.34 9.54 -4.34
N LEU A 86 7.44 8.61 -5.31
CA LEU A 86 8.70 8.18 -5.90
C LEU A 86 9.57 9.36 -6.37
N ASP A 87 8.95 10.44 -6.85
CA ASP A 87 9.65 11.64 -7.34
C ASP A 87 10.08 12.63 -6.23
N THR A 88 9.48 12.57 -5.04
CA THR A 88 9.82 13.49 -3.93
C THR A 88 11.11 13.10 -3.20
N ALA A 89 11.64 11.90 -3.42
CA ALA A 89 12.94 11.47 -2.92
C ALA A 89 14.01 11.76 -3.98
N GLY A 90 14.60 12.96 -3.93
CA GLY A 90 15.76 13.31 -4.74
C GLY A 90 17.03 12.56 -4.35
N VAL A 91 17.01 11.21 -4.36
CA VAL A 91 18.17 10.38 -4.08
C VAL A 91 18.24 9.20 -5.04
N SER A 92 19.34 9.20 -5.76
CA SER A 92 19.84 8.22 -6.71
C SER A 92 20.05 6.81 -6.12
N THR A 93 19.74 5.80 -6.94
CA THR A 93 20.44 4.49 -7.05
C THR A 93 20.41 3.48 -5.89
N GLU A 94 19.60 3.65 -4.85
CA GLU A 94 19.23 2.56 -3.94
C GLU A 94 17.71 2.37 -3.97
N GLU A 95 17.21 1.14 -3.85
CA GLU A 95 15.78 0.83 -3.86
C GLU A 95 15.02 1.81 -2.95
N ASP A 96 14.22 2.69 -3.56
CA ASP A 96 13.54 3.76 -2.85
C ASP A 96 12.73 3.21 -1.67
N ALA A 97 12.80 3.87 -0.52
CA ALA A 97 12.25 3.34 0.72
C ALA A 97 10.72 3.15 0.66
N ILE A 98 10.02 3.86 -0.23
CA ILE A 98 8.60 3.64 -0.53
C ILE A 98 8.44 2.39 -1.40
N SER A 99 9.26 2.22 -2.43
CA SER A 99 9.32 0.98 -3.23
C SER A 99 9.56 -0.25 -2.35
N LYS A 100 10.52 -0.17 -1.42
CA LYS A 100 10.78 -1.23 -0.44
C LYS A 100 9.59 -1.48 0.48
N LEU A 101 8.89 -0.43 0.94
CA LEU A 101 7.66 -0.57 1.73
C LEU A 101 6.57 -1.30 0.94
N ILE A 102 6.37 -0.95 -0.34
CA ILE A 102 5.40 -1.59 -1.23
C ILE A 102 5.76 -3.07 -1.45
N ASN A 103 7.04 -3.36 -1.70
CA ASN A 103 7.55 -4.72 -1.87
C ASN A 103 7.39 -5.55 -0.59
N ASP A 104 7.76 -5.01 0.58
CA ASP A 104 7.55 -5.65 1.87
C ASP A 104 6.06 -5.95 2.12
N MET A 105 5.17 -5.03 1.75
CA MET A 105 3.73 -5.21 1.91
C MET A 105 3.17 -6.34 1.03
N ARG A 106 3.69 -6.49 -0.19
CA ARG A 106 3.33 -7.57 -1.12
C ARG A 106 3.83 -8.93 -0.60
N ASN A 107 5.07 -8.98 -0.12
CA ASN A 107 5.70 -10.22 0.32
C ASN A 107 5.22 -10.73 1.68
N ASP A 108 4.62 -9.87 2.52
CA ASP A 108 4.07 -10.30 3.82
C ASP A 108 2.79 -11.16 3.68
N GLY A 109 2.25 -11.29 2.47
CA GLY A 109 1.20 -12.25 2.15
C GLY A 109 1.69 -13.66 1.81
N GLN A 110 3.00 -13.89 1.69
CA GLN A 110 3.61 -15.16 1.25
C GLN A 110 4.16 -16.03 2.40
N LYS A 111 3.73 -15.80 3.66
CA LYS A 111 4.21 -16.51 4.85
C LYS A 111 3.11 -17.21 5.62
#